data_AF-A0A8J3AYK8-F1
#
_entry.id   AF-A0A8J3AYK8-F1
#
_cell.length_a   1.000
_cell.length_b   1.000
_cell.length_c   1.000
_cell.angle_alpha   90.00
_cell.angle_beta   90.00
_cell.angle_gamma   90.00
#
_symmetry.space_group_name_H-M   'P 1'
#
loop_
_entity.id
_entity.type
_entity.pdbx_description
1 polymer ?
#
loop_
_entity_poly.entity_id
_entity_poly.type
_entity_poly.pdbx_seq_one_letter_code
_entity_poly.pdbx_strand_id
1 'polypeptide(L)'
;MANRKITPFEAEMQQRFEALVAWALENWPDKTRPLAHSDFDKIRKDLAALAEGDADIGERNAEIPEPSENGPQYVNSNPAPWP
;
A
#
# COMPACT_ATOMS: atom_id res chain seq x y z
N MET A 1 -9.35 2.81 26.92
CA MET A 1 -8.82 2.78 25.54
C MET A 1 -7.36 3.19 25.62
N ALA A 2 -6.43 2.32 25.22
CA ALA A 2 -5.00 2.62 25.29
C ALA A 2 -4.61 3.64 24.21
N ASN A 3 -3.81 4.64 24.57
CA ASN A 3 -3.32 5.66 23.64
C ASN A 3 -2.20 5.05 22.78
N ARG A 4 -2.51 4.61 21.55
CA ARG A 4 -1.55 3.98 20.63
C ARG A 4 -0.63 5.06 20.05
N LYS A 5 0.68 4.82 20.07
CA LYS A 5 1.65 5.71 19.43
C LYS A 5 1.73 5.39 17.94
N ILE A 6 1.62 6.42 17.11
CA ILE A 6 1.81 6.32 15.65
C ILE A 6 3.28 5.96 15.38
N THR A 7 3.50 4.98 14.51
CA THR A 7 4.85 4.57 14.10
C THR A 7 5.44 5.56 13.08
N PRO A 8 6.77 5.65 12.95
CA PRO A 8 7.38 6.46 11.89
C PRO A 8 6.89 6.09 10.48
N PHE A 9 6.63 4.80 10.26
CA PHE A 9 6.08 4.30 8.99
C PHE A 9 4.68 4.85 8.71
N GLU A 10 3.77 4.77 9.68
CA GLU A 10 2.41 5.30 9.55
C GLU A 10 2.40 6.81 9.27
N ALA A 11 3.25 7.55 9.99
CA ALA A 11 3.39 8.99 9.80
C ALA A 11 3.91 9.33 8.40
N GLU A 12 4.96 8.64 7.93
CA GLU A 12 5.53 8.87 6.60
C GLU A 12 4.54 8.50 5.49
N MET A 13 3.85 7.37 5.63
CA MET A 13 2.84 6.90 4.68
C MET A 13 1.71 7.91 4.53
N GLN A 14 1.18 8.41 5.65
CA GLN A 14 0.16 9.45 5.63
C GLN A 14 0.66 10.75 5.00
N GLN A 15 1.87 11.19 5.34
CA GLN A 15 2.48 12.39 4.74
C GLN A 15 2.61 12.26 3.22
N ARG A 16 3.12 11.13 2.71
CA ARG A 16 3.29 10.89 1.28
C ARG A 16 1.94 10.83 0.55
N PHE A 17 0.93 10.23 1.18
CA PHE A 17 -0.40 10.18 0.61
C PHE A 17 -1.03 11.58 0.46
N GLU A 18 -0.95 12.42 1.49
CA GLU A 18 -1.50 13.79 1.40
C GLU A 18 -0.75 14.63 0.36
N ALA A 19 0.56 14.46 0.22
CA ALA A 19 1.32 15.12 -0.85
C ALA A 19 0.86 14.68 -2.26
N LEU A 20 0.55 13.39 -2.44
CA LEU A 20 -0.02 12.88 -3.69
C LEU A 20 -1.41 13.46 -3.96
N VAL A 21 -2.28 13.53 -2.94
CA VAL A 21 -3.63 14.12 -3.07
C VAL A 21 -3.55 15.58 -3.49
N ALA A 22 -2.68 16.37 -2.84
CA ALA A 22 -2.47 17.77 -3.19
C ALA A 22 -2.01 17.92 -4.65
N TRP A 23 -1.00 17.14 -5.05
CA TRP A 23 -0.52 17.14 -6.43
C TRP A 23 -1.63 16.76 -7.43
N ALA A 24 -2.45 15.74 -7.11
CA ALA A 24 -3.52 15.28 -7.98
C ALA A 24 -4.61 16.34 -8.18
N LEU A 25 -5.00 17.06 -7.11
CA LEU A 25 -5.97 18.15 -7.18
C LEU A 25 -5.46 19.31 -8.03
N GLU A 26 -4.18 19.69 -7.87
CA GLU A 26 -3.56 20.77 -8.64
C GLU A 26 -3.41 20.42 -10.12
N ASN A 27 -3.00 19.18 -10.43
CA ASN A 27 -2.60 18.75 -11.77
C ASN A 27 -3.72 18.02 -12.54
N TRP A 28 -4.95 17.99 -12.00
CA TRP A 28 -6.05 17.27 -12.62
C TRP A 28 -6.37 17.80 -14.03
N PRO A 29 -6.34 16.95 -15.07
CA PRO A 29 -6.51 17.39 -16.45
C PRO A 29 -7.97 17.73 -16.81
N ASP A 30 -8.95 17.06 -16.19
CA ASP A 30 -10.36 17.26 -16.52
C ASP A 30 -11.01 18.35 -15.64
N LYS A 31 -11.04 19.58 -16.16
CA LYS A 31 -11.65 20.72 -15.45
C LYS A 31 -13.18 20.67 -15.41
N THR A 32 -13.82 19.80 -16.19
CA THR A 32 -15.28 19.63 -16.19
C THR A 32 -15.76 18.72 -15.06
N ARG A 33 -14.88 17.88 -14.54
CA ARG A 33 -15.11 16.98 -13.41
C ARG A 33 -13.94 17.12 -12.42
N PRO A 34 -13.89 18.22 -11.64
CA PRO A 34 -12.79 18.45 -10.72
C PRO A 34 -12.76 17.36 -9.65
N LEU A 35 -11.55 16.90 -9.32
CA LEU A 35 -11.34 16.10 -8.12
C LEU A 35 -11.58 16.96 -6.88
N ALA A 36 -12.10 16.32 -5.84
CA ALA A 36 -12.26 16.86 -4.51
C ALA A 36 -11.55 15.97 -3.48
N HIS A 37 -11.25 16.52 -2.31
CA HIS A 37 -10.65 15.74 -1.21
C HIS A 37 -11.50 14.52 -0.83
N SER A 38 -12.83 14.61 -0.97
CA SER A 38 -13.78 13.52 -0.67
C SER A 38 -13.58 12.29 -1.56
N ASP A 39 -13.06 12.46 -2.77
CA ASP A 39 -12.80 11.34 -3.69
C ASP A 39 -11.70 10.41 -3.16
N PHE A 40 -10.92 10.88 -2.18
CA PHE A 40 -9.82 10.15 -1.57
C PHE A 40 -10.17 9.53 -0.21
N ASP A 41 -11.37 9.75 0.33
CA ASP A 41 -11.72 9.33 1.70
C ASP A 41 -11.69 7.82 1.90
N LYS A 42 -12.10 7.05 0.88
CA LYS A 42 -12.00 5.60 0.92
C LYS A 42 -10.54 5.17 1.01
N ILE A 43 -9.70 5.70 0.12
CA ILE A 43 -8.28 5.35 0.06
C ILE A 43 -7.56 5.76 1.35
N ARG A 44 -7.91 6.91 1.92
CA ARG A 44 -7.37 7.38 3.21
C ARG A 44 -7.65 6.38 4.34
N LYS A 45 -8.87 5.84 4.40
CA LYS A 45 -9.26 4.81 5.37
C LYS A 45 -8.54 3.50 5.13
N ASP A 46 -8.48 3.05 3.87
CA ASP A 46 -7.81 1.80 3.51
C ASP A 46 -6.30 1.87 3.82
N LEU A 47 -5.64 2.98 3.50
CA LEU A 47 -4.23 3.22 3.81
C LEU A 47 -3.98 3.31 5.32
N ALA A 48 -4.87 3.94 6.09
CA ALA A 48 -4.76 3.96 7.54
C ALA A 48 -4.83 2.54 8.13
N ALA A 49 -5.81 1.73 7.70
CA ALA A 49 -5.92 0.33 8.12
C ALA A 49 -4.68 -0.50 7.74
N LEU A 50 -4.13 -0.28 6.54
CA LEU A 50 -2.88 -0.90 6.08
C LEU A 50 -1.69 -0.52 6.96
N ALA A 51 -1.58 0.76 7.31
CA ALA A 51 -0.50 1.28 8.12
C ALA A 51 -0.56 0.77 9.57
N GLU A 52 -1.78 0.63 10.10
CA GLU A 52 -2.07 0.12 11.44
C GLU A 52 -1.83 -1.39 11.57
N GLY A 53 -1.74 -2.10 10.45
CA GLY A 53 -1.64 -3.56 10.41
C GLY A 53 -2.98 -4.28 10.57
N ASP A 54 -4.09 -3.53 10.51
CA ASP A 54 -5.46 -4.04 10.64
C ASP A 54 -6.08 -4.42 9.28
N ALA A 55 -5.40 -4.12 8.17
CA ALA A 55 -5.83 -4.55 6.85
C ALA A 55 -5.41 -5.99 6.56
N ASP A 56 -6.38 -6.81 6.16
CA ASP A 56 -6.13 -8.11 5.54
C ASP A 56 -5.49 -7.89 4.15
N ILE A 57 -4.18 -8.09 4.08
CA ILE A 57 -3.39 -8.02 2.83
C ILE A 57 -3.21 -9.40 2.20
N GLY A 58 -3.99 -10.40 2.63
CA GLY A 58 -3.74 -11.81 2.35
C GLY A 58 -2.58 -12.36 3.18
N GLU A 59 -2.30 -13.65 3.00
CA GLU A 59 -1.18 -14.29 3.68
C GLU A 59 0.15 -13.73 3.14
N ARG A 60 0.81 -12.92 3.97
CA ARG A 60 2.19 -12.51 3.74
C ARG A 60 3.05 -13.78 3.85
N ASN A 61 3.51 -14.28 2.71
CA ASN A 61 4.10 -15.62 2.51
C ASN A 61 3.10 -16.77 2.33
N ALA A 62 1.95 -16.52 1.68
CA ALA A 62 1.10 -17.59 1.14
C ALA A 62 1.98 -18.64 0.44
N GLU A 63 1.69 -19.92 0.67
CA GLU A 63 2.39 -21.00 0.00
C GLU A 63 2.34 -20.77 -1.52
N ILE A 64 3.50 -20.73 -2.14
CA ILE A 64 3.59 -20.65 -3.60
C ILE A 64 3.01 -21.97 -4.12
N PRO A 65 1.96 -21.95 -4.97
CA PRO A 65 1.36 -23.17 -5.48
C PRO A 65 2.40 -24.04 -6.15
N GLU A 66 2.22 -25.36 -6.11
CA GLU A 66 3.12 -26.27 -6.81
C GLU A 66 3.02 -26.03 -8.34
N PRO A 67 4.06 -26.35 -9.13
CA PRO A 67 4.00 -26.23 -10.58
C PRO A 67 2.82 -26.99 -11.21
N SER A 68 2.40 -28.11 -10.60
CA SER A 68 1.23 -28.88 -11.01
C SER A 68 -0.10 -28.17 -10.79
N GLU A 69 -0.13 -27.13 -9.96
CA GLU A 69 -1.30 -26.31 -9.62
C GLU A 69 -1.28 -24.95 -10.36
N ASN A 70 -0.47 -24.83 -11.42
CA ASN A 70 -0.16 -23.58 -12.12
C ASN A 70 0.75 -22.61 -11.34
N GLY A 71 1.53 -23.13 -10.40
CA GLY A 71 2.61 -22.38 -9.76
C GLY A 71 3.82 -22.12 -10.67
N PRO A 72 4.78 -21.29 -10.22
CA PRO A 72 6.01 -21.01 -10.95
C PRO A 72 6.85 -22.27 -11.22
N GLN A 73 7.35 -22.44 -12.46
CA GLN A 73 8.27 -23.52 -12.82
C GLN A 73 9.75 -23.18 -12.55
N TYR A 74 10.02 -22.18 -11.72
CA TYR A 74 11.35 -21.72 -11.39
C TYR A 74 11.49 -21.56 -9.89
N VAL A 75 12.70 -21.82 -9.38
CA VAL A 75 13.05 -21.53 -8.00
C VAL A 75 13.79 -20.20 -7.98
N ASN A 76 13.34 -19.27 -7.13
CA ASN A 76 14.11 -18.06 -6.84
C ASN A 76 15.33 -18.45 -6.00
N SER A 77 16.40 -18.83 -6.67
CA SER A 77 17.69 -19.06 -6.02
C SER A 77 18.36 -17.71 -5.81
N ASN A 78 18.26 -17.15 -4.60
CA ASN A 78 19.10 -16.01 -4.25
C ASN A 78 20.56 -16.51 -4.27
N PRO A 79 21.40 -16.07 -5.22
CA PRO A 79 22.76 -16.58 -5.31
C PRO A 79 23.50 -16.24 -4.01
N ALA A 80 24.39 -17.14 -3.56
CA ALA A 80 25.27 -16.82 -2.45
C ALA A 80 26.01 -15.49 -2.74
N PRO A 81 26.21 -14.62 -1.74
CA PRO A 81 26.96 -13.38 -1.94
C PRO A 81 28.34 -13.73 -2.51
N TRP A 82 28.75 -13.02 -3.55
CA TRP A 82 30.08 -13.16 -4.11
C TRP A 82 31.14 -12.85 -3.04
N PRO A 83 32.27 -13.58 -3.01
CA PRO A 83 33.34 -13.39 -2.03
C PRO A 83 33.99 -12.00 -2.09
#